data_AF-A0A7C2AJM7-F1
#
_entry.id   AF-A0A7C2AJM7-F1
#
_cell.length_a   1.000
_cell.length_b   1.000
_cell.length_c   1.000
_cell.angle_alpha   90.00
_cell.angle_beta   90.00
_cell.angle_gamma   90.00
#
_symmetry.space_group_name_H-M   'P 1'
#
loop_
_entity.id
_entity.type
_entity.pdbx_description
1 polymer ?
#
loop_
_entity_poly.entity_id
_entity_poly.type
_entity_poly.pdbx_seq_one_letter_code
_entity_poly.pdbx_strand_id
1 'polypeptide(L)'
;MTFYSKDSRPQLTFSEINKICEKWVKKLQLEDLSIYFNYIEEPYNKEMGRPAFLRWIHEDQEWEICLYQLVDKKTVIHELGHIYLANTDLP
;
A
#
# COMPACT_ATOMS: atom_id res chain seq x y z
N MET A 1 26.58 11.86 6.26
CA MET A 1 25.38 12.71 6.43
C MET A 1 24.69 12.74 5.08
N THR A 2 23.59 12.01 4.91
CA THR A 2 22.95 11.86 3.60
C THR A 2 22.05 13.07 3.35
N PHE A 3 22.37 13.85 2.32
CA PHE A 3 21.60 15.02 1.92
C PHE A 3 20.35 14.56 1.15
N TYR A 4 19.15 14.80 1.68
CA TYR A 4 17.91 14.60 0.93
C TYR A 4 17.77 15.71 -0.13
N SER A 5 17.61 15.35 -1.41
CA SER A 5 17.26 16.33 -2.44
C SER A 5 15.83 16.82 -2.19
N LYS A 6 15.52 18.07 -2.54
CA LYS A 6 14.18 18.66 -2.38
C LYS A 6 13.04 17.83 -3.02
N ASP A 7 13.39 16.98 -3.98
CA ASP A 7 12.47 16.12 -4.72
C ASP A 7 12.47 14.65 -4.25
N SER A 8 13.37 14.27 -3.33
CA SER A 8 13.37 12.93 -2.74
C SER A 8 12.24 12.83 -1.72
N ARG A 9 11.11 12.22 -2.13
CA ARG A 9 10.08 11.83 -1.17
C ARG A 9 10.69 10.78 -0.23
N PRO A 10 10.50 10.91 1.10
CA PRO A 10 10.99 9.90 2.02
C PRO A 10 10.33 8.57 1.70
N GLN A 11 11.16 7.60 1.30
CA GLN A 11 10.78 6.22 1.08
C GLN A 11 10.74 5.50 2.42
N LEU A 12 9.68 4.73 2.66
CA LEU A 12 9.48 4.01 3.90
C LEU A 12 10.09 2.62 3.85
N THR A 13 10.68 2.19 4.97
CA THR A 13 11.02 0.79 5.20
C THR A 13 9.74 -0.05 5.39
N PHE A 14 9.86 -1.37 5.22
CA PHE A 14 8.74 -2.29 5.44
C PHE A 14 8.13 -2.17 6.86
N SER A 15 8.98 -1.99 7.88
CA SER A 15 8.51 -1.80 9.26
C SER A 15 7.69 -0.51 9.44
N GLU A 16 8.08 0.57 8.75
CA GLU A 16 7.33 1.83 8.78
C GLU A 16 6.01 1.72 8.01
N ILE A 17 5.99 0.98 6.91
CA ILE A 17 4.75 0.65 6.18
C ILE A 17 3.79 -0.07 7.12
N ASN A 18 4.22 -1.16 7.77
CA ASN A 18 3.36 -1.92 8.69
C ASN A 18 2.76 -1.04 9.79
N LYS A 19 3.55 -0.15 10.41
CA LYS A 19 3.04 0.80 11.42
C LYS A 19 1.99 1.77 10.88
N ILE A 20 2.17 2.23 9.63
CA ILE A 20 1.18 3.11 8.98
C ILE A 20 -0.08 2.31 8.67
N CYS A 21 0.05 1.07 8.19
CA CYS A 21 -1.06 0.21 7.86
C CYS A 21 -1.90 -0.10 9.09
N GLU A 22 -1.32 -0.58 10.18
CA GLU A 22 -2.03 -0.83 11.45
C GLU A 22 -2.82 0.41 11.91
N LYS A 23 -2.22 1.59 11.79
CA LYS A 23 -2.86 2.85 12.16
C LYS A 23 -4.05 3.19 11.25
N TRP A 24 -3.92 2.97 9.95
CA TRP A 24 -4.94 3.36 8.98
C TRP A 24 -6.05 2.34 8.81
N VAL A 25 -5.74 1.05 8.93
CA VAL A 25 -6.74 -0.04 9.03
C VAL A 25 -7.72 0.27 10.15
N LYS A 26 -7.22 0.61 11.34
CA LYS A 26 -8.08 1.03 12.47
C LYS A 26 -8.89 2.30 12.21
N LYS A 27 -8.31 3.27 11.50
CA LYS A 27 -9.02 4.52 11.18
C LYS A 27 -10.14 4.33 10.16
N LEU A 28 -9.95 3.39 9.24
CA LEU A 28 -10.87 3.08 8.16
C LEU A 28 -11.84 1.95 8.53
N GLN A 29 -11.75 1.41 9.75
CA GLN A 29 -12.59 0.30 10.23
C GLN A 29 -12.44 -0.95 9.36
N LEU A 30 -11.20 -1.28 8.98
CA LEU A 30 -10.86 -2.43 8.13
C LEU A 30 -10.25 -3.59 8.92
N GLU A 31 -10.37 -3.60 10.24
CA GLU A 31 -9.72 -4.59 11.12
C GLU A 31 -10.15 -6.03 10.85
N ASP A 32 -11.35 -6.23 10.31
CA ASP A 32 -11.89 -7.56 9.99
C ASP A 32 -11.43 -8.08 8.61
N LEU A 33 -10.65 -7.29 7.87
CA LEU A 33 -10.12 -7.67 6.57
C LEU A 33 -8.68 -8.18 6.67
N SER A 34 -8.39 -9.29 5.99
CA SER A 34 -7.02 -9.75 5.76
C SER A 34 -6.35 -8.87 4.70
N ILE A 35 -5.40 -8.03 5.12
CA ILE A 35 -4.65 -7.12 4.24
C ILE A 35 -3.14 -7.36 4.39
N TYR A 36 -2.47 -7.72 3.29
CA TYR A 36 -1.04 -8.02 3.25
C TYR A 36 -0.27 -7.07 2.32
N PHE A 37 1.03 -6.93 2.59
CA PHE A 37 1.95 -6.15 1.77
C PHE A 37 3.00 -7.07 1.20
N ASN A 38 3.21 -6.97 -0.12
CA ASN A 38 4.20 -7.77 -0.81
C ASN A 38 5.09 -6.87 -1.65
N TYR A 39 6.41 -7.08 -1.59
CA TYR A 39 7.33 -6.45 -2.52
C TYR A 39 7.56 -7.40 -3.69
N ILE A 40 7.20 -6.95 -4.88
CA ILE A 40 7.40 -7.77 -6.08
C ILE A 40 8.59 -7.26 -6.87
N GLU A 41 9.51 -8.18 -7.18
CA GLU A 41 10.67 -7.96 -8.06
C GLU A 41 10.32 -8.21 -9.53
N GLU A 42 9.07 -7.95 -9.94
CA GLU A 42 8.76 -7.97 -11.36
C GLU A 42 9.55 -6.86 -12.07
N PRO A 43 9.95 -7.05 -13.35
CA PRO A 43 10.60 -6.00 -14.10
C PRO A 43 9.64 -4.82 -14.13
N TYR A 44 9.89 -3.83 -13.27
CA TYR A 44 9.11 -2.62 -13.11
C TYR A 44 8.73 -2.17 -14.51
N ASN A 45 7.49 -2.46 -14.91
CA ASN A 45 7.07 -2.12 -16.24
C ASN A 45 6.92 -0.60 -16.19
N LYS A 46 7.99 0.11 -16.57
CA LYS A 46 8.09 1.56 -16.55
C LYS A 46 6.91 2.21 -17.28
N GLU A 47 6.23 1.45 -18.15
CA GLU A 47 5.02 1.84 -18.84
C GLU A 47 3.80 2.00 -17.91
N MET A 48 3.69 1.24 -16.81
CA MET A 48 2.56 1.39 -15.88
C MET A 48 2.69 2.62 -14.98
N GLY A 49 3.92 3.09 -14.71
CA GLY A 49 4.17 4.33 -13.96
C GLY A 49 3.59 4.38 -12.53
N ARG A 50 3.14 3.24 -11.98
CA ARG A 50 2.49 3.15 -10.66
C ARG A 50 3.42 2.51 -9.63
N PRO A 51 3.60 3.14 -8.45
CA PRO A 51 4.48 2.63 -7.40
C PRO A 51 3.92 1.41 -6.65
N ALA A 52 2.60 1.21 -6.69
CA ALA A 52 1.88 0.12 -6.04
C ALA A 52 0.62 -0.24 -6.84
N PHE A 53 0.06 -1.42 -6.57
CA PHE A 53 -1.28 -1.80 -7.02
C PHE A 53 -1.92 -2.78 -6.03
N LEU A 54 -3.23 -2.96 -6.18
CA LEU A 54 -4.02 -3.85 -5.36
C LEU A 54 -4.43 -5.10 -6.13
N ARG A 55 -4.45 -6.22 -5.43
CA ARG A 55 -4.99 -7.50 -5.90
C ARG A 55 -5.91 -8.07 -4.84
N TRP A 56 -7.03 -8.65 -5.27
CA TRP A 56 -7.87 -9.48 -4.42
C TRP A 56 -7.55 -10.95 -4.70
N ILE A 57 -7.19 -11.70 -3.66
CA ILE A 57 -6.84 -13.11 -3.74
C ILE A 57 -8.09 -13.90 -3.33
N HIS A 58 -8.82 -14.39 -4.33
CA HIS A 58 -10.11 -15.08 -4.12
C HIS A 58 -10.00 -16.36 -3.29
N GLU A 59 -8.89 -17.09 -3.41
CA GLU A 59 -8.69 -18.38 -2.72
C GLU A 59 -8.62 -18.18 -1.19
N ASP A 60 -7.91 -17.14 -0.76
CA ASP A 60 -7.65 -16.84 0.65
C ASP A 60 -8.57 -15.74 1.22
N GLN A 61 -9.42 -15.14 0.38
CA GLN A 61 -10.30 -14.02 0.72
C GLN A 61 -9.51 -12.85 1.35
N GLU A 62 -8.40 -12.48 0.73
CA GLU A 62 -7.48 -11.46 1.24
C GLU A 62 -7.13 -10.38 0.20
N TRP A 63 -6.90 -9.18 0.71
CA TRP A 63 -6.36 -8.06 -0.07
C TRP A 63 -4.84 -8.08 0.00
N GLU A 64 -4.21 -7.95 -1.15
CA GLU A 64 -2.76 -7.80 -1.25
C GLU A 64 -2.42 -6.45 -1.89
N ILE A 65 -1.57 -5.70 -1.21
CA ILE A 65 -0.98 -4.45 -1.70
C ILE A 65 0.43 -4.77 -2.19
N CYS A 66 0.58 -4.82 -3.51
CA CYS A 66 1.84 -5.11 -4.18
C CYS A 66 2.64 -3.83 -4.41
N LEU A 67 3.87 -3.80 -3.93
CA LEU A 67 4.77 -2.66 -3.99
C LEU A 67 5.94 -2.98 -4.94
N TYR A 68 6.11 -2.18 -5.99
CA TYR A 68 7.24 -2.34 -6.93
C TYR A 68 8.54 -1.69 -6.43
N GLN A 69 8.43 -0.79 -5.46
CA GLN A 69 9.55 -0.06 -4.90
C GLN A 69 9.21 0.39 -3.48
N LEU A 70 10.19 0.92 -2.74
CA LEU A 70 9.90 1.61 -1.50
C LEU A 70 8.98 2.81 -1.81
N VAL A 71 7.83 2.86 -1.12
CA VAL A 71 6.80 3.86 -1.36
C VAL A 71 6.75 4.89 -0.24
N ASP A 72 6.14 6.03 -0.52
CA ASP A 72 5.84 7.01 0.50
C ASP A 72 4.54 6.66 1.25
N LYS A 73 4.31 7.34 2.38
CA LYS A 73 3.11 7.17 3.20
C LYS A 73 1.81 7.40 2.42
N LYS A 74 1.80 8.32 1.45
CA LYS A 74 0.57 8.67 0.72
C LYS A 74 0.15 7.52 -0.18
N THR A 75 1.11 6.83 -0.81
CA THR A 75 0.81 5.63 -1.60
C THR A 75 0.14 4.55 -0.76
N VAL A 76 0.67 4.24 0.43
CA VAL A 76 0.06 3.24 1.33
C VAL A 76 -1.39 3.61 1.69
N ILE A 77 -1.63 4.88 2.05
CA ILE A 77 -2.97 5.36 2.40
C ILE A 77 -3.90 5.33 1.19
N HIS A 78 -3.38 5.64 -0.01
CA HIS A 78 -4.15 5.60 -1.25
C HIS A 78 -4.68 4.20 -1.53
N GLU A 79 -3.82 3.17 -1.44
CA GLU A 79 -4.25 1.79 -1.67
C GLU A 79 -5.24 1.31 -0.59
N LEU A 80 -5.00 1.61 0.69
CA LEU A 80 -5.98 1.32 1.75
C LEU A 80 -7.33 2.03 1.51
N GLY A 81 -7.32 3.20 0.89
CA GLY A 81 -8.53 3.92 0.50
C GLY A 81 -9.38 3.17 -0.53
N HIS A 82 -8.75 2.50 -1.50
CA HIS A 82 -9.48 1.65 -2.46
C HIS A 82 -10.11 0.44 -1.78
N ILE A 83 -9.40 -0.20 -0.84
CA ILE A 83 -9.96 -1.31 -0.04
C ILE A 83 -11.17 -0.82 0.76
N TYR A 84 -11.07 0.35 1.41
CA TYR A 84 -12.19 0.96 2.11
C TYR A 84 -13.40 1.18 1.19
N LEU A 85 -13.19 1.79 0.02
CA LEU A 85 -14.26 2.01 -0.95
C LEU A 85 -14.89 0.70 -1.45
N ALA A 86 -14.10 -0.35 -1.65
CA ALA A 86 -14.58 -1.65 -2.12
C ALA A 86 -15.38 -2.42 -1.06
N ASN A 87 -15.13 -2.16 0.23
CA ASN A 87 -15.76 -2.85 1.36
C ASN A 87 -16.83 -2.01 2.05
N THR A 88 -17.06 -0.79 1.59
CA THR A 88 -18.15 0.03 2.06
C THR A 88 -19.23 0.06 0.99
N ASP A 89 -20.45 -0.32 1.38
CA ASP A 89 -21.66 0.05 0.64
C ASP A 89 -21.87 1.56 0.82
N LEU A 90 -21.01 2.35 0.18
CA LEU A 90 -21.24 3.78 0.07
C LEU A 90 -22.52 3.98 -0.75
N PRO A 91 -23.41 4.90 -0.35
CA PRO A 91 -24.66 5.17 -1.07
C PRO A 91 -24.44 5.58 -2.52
#